data_AF-A0A7S2N2B3-F1
#
_entry.id   AF-A0A7S2N2B3-F1
#
_cell.length_a   1.000
_cell.length_b   1.000
_cell.length_c   1.000
_cell.angle_alpha   90.00
_cell.angle_beta   90.00
_cell.angle_gamma   90.00
#
_symmetry.space_group_name_H-M   'P 1'
#
loop_
_entity.id
_entity.type
_entity.pdbx_description
1 polymer ?
#
loop_
_entity_poly.entity_id
_entity_poly.type
_entity_poly.pdbx_seq_one_letter_code
_entity_poly.pdbx_strand_id
1 'polypeptide(L)'
;MVALAVSNRIIPALSTFPTAGGWAHVSAITLMTTAAAGVVSTATGFVDPVRDFRSPSSILRMCSAFLFPSLAEETVWRAALLPHPSTSPVSLYHAGIVLAAHVASHPIAGRTVWPRGRDVFDDPRFLVIATIVLGGATASYIMSGGSVWAAAFTHGVPVALWRDCFGGEDALMKRSSSSSTDNAPIPKDKQSFGADD
;
A
#
# COMPACT_ATOMS: atom_id res chain seq x y z
N MET A 1 1.41 -14.33 28.08
CA MET A 1 2.54 -14.94 27.33
C MET A 1 2.64 -14.43 25.89
N VAL A 2 1.56 -14.42 25.09
CA VAL A 2 1.60 -13.93 23.68
C VAL A 2 2.00 -12.46 23.56
N ALA A 3 1.41 -11.56 24.35
CA ALA A 3 1.74 -10.12 24.31
C ALA A 3 3.22 -9.81 24.67
N LEU A 4 3.80 -10.57 25.61
CA LEU A 4 5.21 -10.47 25.97
C LEU A 4 6.11 -10.94 24.82
N ALA A 5 5.75 -12.04 24.16
CA ALA A 5 6.49 -12.55 23.00
C ALA A 5 6.47 -11.59 21.80
N VAL A 6 5.36 -10.87 21.59
CA VAL A 6 5.24 -9.85 20.52
C VAL A 6 6.04 -8.59 20.89
N SER A 7 5.94 -8.10 22.12
CA SER A 7 6.69 -6.91 22.58
C SER A 7 8.19 -7.11 22.48
N ASN A 8 8.68 -8.33 22.79
CA ASN A 8 10.08 -8.72 22.68
C ASN A 8 10.60 -8.80 21.23
N ARG A 9 9.74 -8.65 20.21
CA ARG A 9 10.14 -8.55 18.80
C ARG A 9 10.02 -7.12 18.28
N ILE A 10 8.93 -6.44 18.64
CA ILE A 10 8.65 -5.06 18.20
C ILE A 10 9.70 -4.07 18.72
N ILE A 11 10.03 -4.13 20.02
CA ILE A 11 10.96 -3.16 20.62
C ILE A 11 12.35 -3.25 19.98
N PRO A 12 12.97 -4.45 19.85
CA PRO A 12 14.22 -4.57 19.12
C PRO A 12 14.12 -4.07 17.67
N ALA A 13 13.07 -4.42 16.93
CA ALA A 13 12.94 -4.02 15.53
C ALA A 13 12.84 -2.49 15.33
N LEU A 14 12.17 -1.80 16.24
CA LEU A 14 12.09 -0.33 16.28
C LEU A 14 13.40 0.31 16.74
N SER A 15 14.21 -0.40 17.52
CA SER A 15 15.51 0.06 18.02
C SER A 15 16.67 -0.27 17.07
N THR A 16 16.46 -1.17 16.12
CA THR A 16 17.45 -1.55 15.11
C THR A 16 17.45 -0.50 13.99
N PHE A 17 18.54 0.26 13.91
CA PHE A 17 18.82 1.19 12.82
C PHE A 17 19.92 0.62 11.92
N PRO A 18 19.76 0.63 10.58
CA PRO A 18 20.81 0.20 9.68
C PRO A 18 22.05 1.08 9.83
N THR A 19 23.24 0.47 9.70
CA THR A 19 24.50 1.21 9.53
C THR A 19 24.51 1.92 8.18
N ALA A 20 25.49 2.80 7.91
CA ALA A 20 25.63 3.44 6.59
C ALA A 20 25.68 2.42 5.44
N GLY A 21 26.44 1.33 5.61
CA GLY A 21 26.47 0.22 4.64
C GLY A 21 25.14 -0.55 4.57
N GLY A 22 24.43 -0.70 5.69
CA GLY A 22 23.07 -1.25 5.72
C GLY A 22 22.10 -0.39 4.90
N TRP A 23 22.16 0.93 5.03
CA TRP A 23 21.34 1.85 4.25
C TRP A 23 21.64 1.78 2.76
N ALA A 24 22.89 1.59 2.34
CA ALA A 24 23.21 1.38 0.93
C ALA A 24 22.48 0.15 0.34
N HIS A 25 22.44 -0.97 1.07
CA HIS A 25 21.68 -2.16 0.65
C HIS A 25 20.17 -1.88 0.63
N VAL A 26 19.63 -1.23 1.65
CA VAL A 26 18.20 -0.87 1.73
C VAL A 26 17.81 0.05 0.58
N SER A 27 18.64 1.04 0.25
CA SER A 27 18.42 1.93 -0.89
C SER A 27 18.44 1.17 -2.21
N ALA A 28 19.38 0.22 -2.40
CA ALA A 28 19.41 -0.61 -3.59
C ALA A 28 18.14 -1.46 -3.73
N ILE A 29 17.69 -2.12 -2.64
CA ILE A 29 16.44 -2.89 -2.62
C ILE A 29 15.25 -1.98 -2.98
N THR A 30 15.16 -0.81 -2.32
CA THR A 30 14.10 0.17 -2.56
C THR A 30 14.04 0.57 -4.02
N LEU A 31 15.17 0.96 -4.62
CA LEU A 31 15.25 1.34 -6.02
C LEU A 31 14.81 0.19 -6.95
N MET A 32 15.31 -1.02 -6.71
CA MET A 32 14.95 -2.19 -7.52
C MET A 32 13.45 -2.52 -7.41
N THR A 33 12.89 -2.50 -6.20
CA THR A 33 11.47 -2.81 -6.01
C THR A 33 10.56 -1.72 -6.52
N THR A 34 10.92 -0.44 -6.37
CA THR A 34 10.19 0.68 -6.94
C THR A 34 10.22 0.63 -8.47
N ALA A 35 11.39 0.34 -9.07
CA ALA A 35 11.51 0.20 -10.52
C ALA A 35 10.68 -0.99 -11.03
N ALA A 36 10.78 -2.17 -10.39
CA ALA A 36 10.00 -3.35 -10.77
C ALA A 36 8.49 -3.11 -10.65
N ALA A 37 8.05 -2.51 -9.55
CA ALA A 37 6.66 -2.10 -9.34
C ALA A 37 6.20 -1.10 -10.42
N GLY A 38 7.01 -0.10 -10.75
CA GLY A 38 6.72 0.88 -11.80
C GLY A 38 6.60 0.26 -13.19
N VAL A 39 7.49 -0.69 -13.52
CA VAL A 39 7.43 -1.45 -14.79
C VAL A 39 6.15 -2.27 -14.87
N VAL A 40 5.83 -3.06 -13.83
CA VAL A 40 4.60 -3.88 -13.80
C VAL A 40 3.35 -2.99 -13.84
N SER A 41 3.36 -1.89 -13.09
CA SER A 41 2.27 -0.93 -13.07
C SER A 41 1.99 -0.33 -14.44
N THR A 42 3.04 0.05 -15.17
CA THR A 42 2.91 0.61 -16.53
C THR A 42 2.51 -0.47 -17.54
N ALA A 43 3.15 -1.63 -17.50
CA ALA A 43 2.91 -2.72 -18.44
C ALA A 43 1.49 -3.32 -18.33
N THR A 44 0.88 -3.26 -17.16
CA THR A 44 -0.49 -3.76 -16.91
C THR A 44 -1.57 -2.67 -17.04
N GLY A 45 -1.17 -1.44 -17.39
CA GLY A 45 -2.07 -0.29 -17.46
C GLY A 45 -2.71 0.06 -16.11
N PHE A 46 -2.05 -0.29 -15.00
CA PHE A 46 -2.47 0.15 -13.67
C PHE A 46 -2.15 1.65 -13.46
N VAL A 47 -1.06 2.12 -14.05
CA VAL A 47 -0.69 3.54 -14.13
C VAL A 47 -0.32 3.88 -15.58
N ASP A 48 -0.76 5.03 -16.05
CA ASP A 48 -0.23 5.68 -17.24
C ASP A 48 0.77 6.78 -16.80
N PRO A 49 2.09 6.56 -16.94
CA PRO A 49 3.08 7.49 -16.41
C PRO A 49 3.08 8.87 -17.09
N VAL A 50 2.50 9.00 -18.28
CA VAL A 50 2.41 10.30 -18.97
C VAL A 50 1.17 11.05 -18.51
N ARG A 51 0.04 10.37 -18.39
CA ARG A 51 -1.24 11.01 -18.04
C ARG A 51 -1.43 11.22 -16.56
N ASP A 52 -0.94 10.29 -15.75
CA ASP A 52 -1.15 10.28 -14.30
C ASP A 52 -0.07 11.04 -13.54
N PHE A 53 1.03 11.40 -14.21
CA PHE A 53 2.11 12.14 -13.57
C PHE A 53 1.65 13.52 -13.06
N ARG A 54 1.94 13.79 -11.80
CA ARG A 54 1.74 15.09 -11.14
C ARG A 54 2.97 15.41 -10.31
N SER A 55 3.37 16.69 -10.30
CA SER A 55 4.38 17.15 -9.35
C SER A 55 3.83 17.01 -7.92
N PRO A 56 4.62 16.52 -6.95
CA PRO A 56 4.17 16.45 -5.58
C PRO A 56 3.83 17.85 -5.07
N SER A 57 2.66 17.99 -4.46
CA SER A 57 2.16 19.27 -3.95
C SER A 57 2.70 19.62 -2.56
N SER A 58 3.19 18.62 -1.81
CA SER A 58 3.73 18.81 -0.48
C SER A 58 4.65 17.65 -0.06
N ILE A 59 5.85 17.98 0.40
CA ILE A 59 6.77 16.99 0.97
C ILE A 59 6.22 16.37 2.26
N LEU A 60 5.50 17.15 3.07
CA LEU A 60 4.87 16.64 4.30
C LEU A 60 3.80 15.58 3.97
N ARG A 61 3.09 15.78 2.85
CA ARG A 61 2.16 14.78 2.35
C ARG A 61 2.93 13.52 1.96
N MET A 62 4.00 13.60 1.17
CA MET A 62 4.82 12.42 0.84
C MET A 62 5.34 11.70 2.09
N CYS A 63 5.80 12.43 3.11
CA CYS A 63 6.21 11.86 4.39
C CYS A 63 5.07 11.17 5.15
N SER A 64 3.80 11.54 4.94
CA SER A 64 2.68 10.89 5.61
C SER A 64 2.56 9.42 5.22
N ALA A 65 2.86 9.05 3.97
CA ALA A 65 2.86 7.66 3.51
C ALA A 65 3.85 6.78 4.29
N PHE A 66 4.98 7.37 4.71
CA PHE A 66 5.97 6.68 5.52
C PHE A 66 5.42 6.32 6.90
N LEU A 67 4.67 7.22 7.55
CA LEU A 67 4.08 6.96 8.87
C LEU A 67 2.87 6.02 8.76
N PHE A 68 1.95 6.35 7.86
CA PHE A 68 0.78 5.54 7.54
C PHE A 68 0.52 5.59 6.03
N PRO A 69 0.54 4.45 5.32
CA PRO A 69 0.47 3.09 5.89
C PRO A 69 1.80 2.48 6.37
N SER A 70 2.96 2.91 5.86
CA SER A 70 4.13 2.03 5.85
C SER A 70 4.68 1.67 7.23
N LEU A 71 5.10 2.60 8.08
CA LEU A 71 5.69 2.27 9.38
C LEU A 71 4.72 1.51 10.28
N ALA A 72 3.44 1.91 10.28
CA ALA A 72 2.40 1.23 11.04
C ALA A 72 2.23 -0.23 10.59
N GLU A 73 2.08 -0.46 9.28
CA GLU A 73 1.92 -1.80 8.72
C GLU A 73 3.17 -2.64 8.91
N GLU A 74 4.36 -2.11 8.62
CA GLU A 74 5.62 -2.85 8.78
C GLU A 74 5.88 -3.24 10.24
N THR A 75 5.44 -2.43 11.19
CA THR A 75 5.50 -2.80 12.62
C THR A 75 4.64 -4.04 12.92
N VAL A 76 3.46 -4.14 12.32
CA VAL A 76 2.60 -5.31 12.49
C VAL A 76 3.20 -6.51 11.74
N TRP A 77 3.44 -6.37 10.44
CA TRP A 77 3.75 -7.51 9.58
C TRP A 77 5.19 -7.99 9.74
N ARG A 78 6.18 -7.11 9.90
CA ARG A 78 7.59 -7.52 10.03
C ARG A 78 7.98 -7.65 11.50
N ALA A 79 7.73 -6.61 12.29
CA ALA A 79 8.22 -6.61 13.67
C ALA A 79 7.41 -7.52 14.62
N ALA A 80 6.08 -7.62 14.47
CA ALA A 80 5.28 -8.47 15.35
C ALA A 80 5.28 -9.95 14.91
N LEU A 81 5.13 -10.19 13.60
CA LEU A 81 4.89 -11.53 13.07
C LEU A 81 6.17 -12.28 12.64
N LEU A 82 7.23 -11.58 12.21
CA LEU A 82 8.52 -12.22 11.94
C LEU A 82 9.41 -12.22 13.18
N PRO A 83 10.29 -13.23 13.35
CA PRO A 83 11.30 -13.16 14.39
C PRO A 83 12.29 -12.02 14.12
N HIS A 84 12.86 -11.46 15.17
CA HIS A 84 13.96 -10.52 15.02
C HIS A 84 15.24 -11.32 14.67
N PRO A 85 15.98 -10.98 13.59
CA PRO A 85 17.15 -11.75 13.13
C PRO A 85 18.24 -11.98 14.19
N SER A 86 18.40 -11.07 15.15
CA SER A 86 19.35 -11.26 16.27
C SER A 86 18.95 -12.34 17.27
N THR A 87 17.67 -12.71 17.31
CA THR A 87 17.14 -13.74 18.22
C THR A 87 16.98 -15.08 17.53
N SER A 88 16.60 -15.07 16.25
CA SER A 88 16.38 -16.27 15.45
C SER A 88 16.39 -15.91 13.97
N PRO A 89 16.99 -16.76 13.09
CA PRO A 89 16.95 -16.52 11.66
C PRO A 89 15.50 -16.50 11.14
N VAL A 90 15.23 -15.60 10.20
CA VAL A 90 13.91 -15.53 9.55
C VAL A 90 13.80 -16.65 8.52
N SER A 91 12.91 -17.61 8.76
CA SER A 91 12.58 -18.66 7.77
C SER A 91 11.89 -18.04 6.55
N LEU A 92 12.39 -18.33 5.34
CA LEU A 92 11.78 -17.87 4.09
C LEU A 92 10.35 -18.39 3.91
N TYR A 93 10.05 -19.59 4.40
CA TYR A 93 8.69 -20.14 4.38
C TYR A 93 7.74 -19.30 5.24
N HIS A 94 8.15 -18.99 6.48
CA HIS A 94 7.35 -18.15 7.38
C HIS A 94 7.21 -16.73 6.82
N ALA A 95 8.30 -16.15 6.30
CA ALA A 95 8.26 -14.85 5.63
C ALA A 95 7.30 -14.83 4.44
N GLY A 96 7.26 -15.90 3.65
CA GLY A 96 6.31 -16.06 2.54
C GLY A 96 4.84 -16.08 3.00
N ILE A 97 4.54 -16.79 4.09
CA ILE A 97 3.19 -16.81 4.68
C ILE A 97 2.78 -15.41 5.15
N VAL A 98 3.65 -14.72 5.88
CA VAL A 98 3.37 -13.37 6.40
C VAL A 98 3.20 -12.37 5.25
N LEU A 99 4.03 -12.46 4.22
CA LEU A 99 3.90 -11.65 3.00
C LEU A 99 2.55 -11.90 2.31
N ALA A 100 2.18 -13.16 2.10
CA ALA A 100 0.90 -13.52 1.48
C ALA A 100 -0.29 -13.01 2.30
N ALA A 101 -0.21 -13.10 3.64
CA ALA A 101 -1.23 -12.58 4.54
C ALA A 101 -1.33 -11.04 4.47
N HIS A 102 -0.22 -10.32 4.39
CA HIS A 102 -0.20 -8.86 4.23
C HIS A 102 -0.78 -8.44 2.87
N VAL A 103 -0.44 -9.13 1.78
CA VAL A 103 -1.05 -8.85 0.47
C VAL A 103 -2.56 -9.12 0.53
N ALA A 104 -2.98 -10.25 1.09
CA ALA A 104 -4.39 -10.61 1.23
C ALA A 104 -5.18 -9.70 2.18
N SER A 105 -4.52 -8.96 3.07
CA SER A 105 -5.20 -8.00 3.94
C SER A 105 -5.66 -6.75 3.18
N HIS A 106 -5.14 -6.47 1.98
CA HIS A 106 -5.52 -5.28 1.21
C HIS A 106 -7.00 -5.34 0.77
N PRO A 107 -7.50 -6.41 0.11
CA PRO A 107 -8.92 -6.57 -0.19
C PRO A 107 -9.80 -6.44 1.05
N ILE A 108 -9.36 -7.01 2.19
CA ILE A 108 -10.09 -6.95 3.45
C ILE A 108 -10.16 -5.50 3.94
N ALA A 109 -9.04 -4.78 3.95
CA ALA A 109 -8.98 -3.38 4.33
C ALA A 109 -9.88 -2.53 3.42
N GLY A 110 -9.84 -2.76 2.11
CA GLY A 110 -10.68 -2.09 1.12
C GLY A 110 -12.17 -2.37 1.29
N ARG A 111 -12.57 -3.45 1.94
CA ARG A 111 -13.98 -3.76 2.20
C ARG A 111 -14.47 -3.35 3.59
N THR A 112 -13.55 -3.07 4.52
CA THR A 112 -13.87 -2.89 5.95
C THR A 112 -13.37 -1.57 6.53
N VAL A 113 -12.07 -1.29 6.43
CA VAL A 113 -11.41 -0.14 7.08
C VAL A 113 -11.40 1.08 6.16
N TRP A 114 -11.17 0.87 4.86
CA TRP A 114 -11.10 1.93 3.86
C TRP A 114 -11.93 1.62 2.60
N PRO A 115 -13.28 1.61 2.70
CA PRO A 115 -14.18 1.32 1.58
C PRO A 115 -13.96 2.14 0.31
N ARG A 116 -13.40 3.35 0.44
CA ARG A 116 -13.09 4.25 -0.67
C ARG A 116 -12.02 3.67 -1.62
N GLY A 117 -11.07 2.93 -1.09
CA GLY A 117 -9.98 2.32 -1.87
C GLY A 117 -10.32 0.91 -2.37
N ARG A 118 -11.58 0.46 -2.26
CA ARG A 118 -11.97 -0.92 -2.58
C ARG A 118 -11.57 -1.32 -3.99
N ASP A 119 -11.88 -0.49 -4.98
CA ASP A 119 -11.60 -0.80 -6.39
C ASP A 119 -10.11 -0.98 -6.65
N VAL A 120 -9.27 -0.25 -5.93
CA VAL A 120 -7.81 -0.40 -5.99
C VAL A 120 -7.37 -1.66 -5.27
N PHE A 121 -7.82 -1.87 -4.04
CA PHE A 121 -7.35 -2.98 -3.20
C PHE A 121 -7.90 -4.34 -3.61
N ASP A 122 -9.01 -4.39 -4.35
CA ASP A 122 -9.54 -5.61 -4.99
C ASP A 122 -8.91 -5.87 -6.38
N ASP A 123 -8.15 -4.92 -6.96
CA ASP A 123 -7.55 -5.08 -8.28
C ASP A 123 -6.37 -6.07 -8.25
N PRO A 124 -6.40 -7.18 -9.02
CA PRO A 124 -5.30 -8.14 -9.05
C PRO A 124 -3.96 -7.53 -9.47
N ARG A 125 -3.96 -6.49 -10.31
CA ARG A 125 -2.74 -5.77 -10.72
C ARG A 125 -2.11 -5.07 -9.52
N PHE A 126 -2.92 -4.40 -8.70
CA PHE A 126 -2.47 -3.80 -7.44
C PHE A 126 -1.88 -4.86 -6.51
N LEU A 127 -2.50 -6.03 -6.38
CA LEU A 127 -1.99 -7.10 -5.51
C LEU A 127 -0.64 -7.66 -5.96
N VAL A 128 -0.39 -7.77 -7.26
CA VAL A 128 0.93 -8.13 -7.80
C VAL A 128 1.96 -7.05 -7.47
N ILE A 129 1.63 -5.78 -7.66
CA ILE A 129 2.49 -4.64 -7.34
C ILE A 129 2.79 -4.59 -5.83
N ALA A 130 1.77 -4.76 -5.00
CA ALA A 130 1.88 -4.85 -3.54
C ALA A 130 2.80 -6.01 -3.15
N THR A 131 2.68 -7.17 -3.79
CA THR A 131 3.58 -8.32 -3.53
C THR A 131 5.04 -7.97 -3.80
N ILE A 132 5.35 -7.23 -4.87
CA ILE A 132 6.71 -6.78 -5.19
C ILE A 132 7.23 -5.83 -4.12
N VAL A 133 6.47 -4.80 -3.79
CA VAL A 133 6.86 -3.78 -2.80
C VAL A 133 7.03 -4.38 -1.42
N LEU A 134 6.07 -5.19 -0.97
CA LEU A 134 6.09 -5.84 0.33
C LEU A 134 7.15 -6.95 0.41
N GLY A 135 7.43 -7.63 -0.71
CA GLY A 135 8.59 -8.53 -0.82
C GLY A 135 9.90 -7.79 -0.62
N GLY A 136 10.04 -6.61 -1.23
CA GLY A 136 11.14 -5.68 -0.97
C GLY A 136 11.25 -5.27 0.49
N ALA A 137 10.14 -4.87 1.12
CA ALA A 137 10.11 -4.50 2.53
C ALA A 137 10.56 -5.66 3.44
N THR A 138 10.13 -6.89 3.15
CA THR A 138 10.59 -8.09 3.84
C THR A 138 12.08 -8.35 3.63
N ALA A 139 12.59 -8.20 2.41
CA ALA A 139 14.02 -8.33 2.14
C ALA A 139 14.84 -7.27 2.89
N SER A 140 14.40 -6.01 2.88
CA SER A 140 15.03 -4.92 3.63
C SER A 140 15.00 -5.15 5.13
N TYR A 141 13.91 -5.68 5.69
CA TYR A 141 13.85 -6.07 7.11
C TYR A 141 14.92 -7.12 7.45
N ILE A 142 15.04 -8.18 6.66
CA ILE A 142 16.00 -9.26 6.89
C ILE A 142 17.44 -8.75 6.73
N MET A 143 17.73 -8.06 5.63
CA MET A 143 19.09 -7.59 5.29
C MET A 143 19.59 -6.48 6.20
N SER A 144 18.69 -5.70 6.80
CA SER A 144 19.05 -4.70 7.82
C SER A 144 19.23 -5.27 9.22
N GLY A 145 19.05 -6.59 9.41
CA GLY A 145 19.14 -7.24 10.72
C GLY A 145 17.89 -7.08 11.59
N GLY A 146 16.74 -6.73 10.99
CA GLY A 146 15.45 -6.60 11.67
C GLY A 146 14.95 -5.17 11.80
N SER A 147 15.43 -4.22 10.99
CA SER A 147 14.99 -2.83 11.09
C SER A 147 13.61 -2.63 10.46
N VAL A 148 12.63 -2.22 11.28
CA VAL A 148 11.32 -1.81 10.75
C VAL A 148 11.42 -0.49 9.97
N TRP A 149 12.38 0.37 10.29
CA TRP A 149 12.63 1.62 9.56
C TRP A 149 13.09 1.37 8.13
N ALA A 150 13.94 0.36 7.93
CA ALA A 150 14.38 -0.06 6.59
C ALA A 150 13.21 -0.61 5.76
N ALA A 151 12.39 -1.46 6.36
CA ALA A 151 11.18 -2.00 5.73
C ALA A 151 10.19 -0.89 5.37
N ALA A 152 9.91 0.02 6.33
CA ALA A 152 9.00 1.14 6.16
C ALA A 152 9.48 2.12 5.08
N PHE A 153 10.80 2.33 4.95
CA PHE A 153 11.36 3.14 3.88
C PHE A 153 11.14 2.47 2.51
N THR A 154 11.44 1.18 2.42
CA THR A 154 11.28 0.38 1.19
C THR A 154 9.82 0.30 0.74
N HIS A 155 8.88 0.20 1.68
CA HIS A 155 7.45 0.22 1.41
C HIS A 155 6.95 1.64 1.11
N GLY A 156 7.36 2.62 1.91
CA GLY A 156 6.82 3.99 1.87
C GLY A 156 7.20 4.77 0.62
N VAL A 157 8.42 4.61 0.10
CA VAL A 157 8.85 5.30 -1.13
C VAL A 157 7.94 5.00 -2.33
N PRO A 158 7.72 3.74 -2.75
CA PRO A 158 6.83 3.44 -3.87
C PRO A 158 5.37 3.85 -3.60
N VAL A 159 4.89 3.72 -2.36
CA VAL A 159 3.53 4.17 -1.99
C VAL A 159 3.39 5.68 -2.12
N ALA A 160 4.35 6.46 -1.61
CA ALA A 160 4.35 7.92 -1.71
C ALA A 160 4.41 8.38 -3.17
N LEU A 161 5.29 7.77 -3.97
CA LEU A 161 5.41 8.07 -5.39
C LEU A 161 4.10 7.79 -6.13
N TRP A 162 3.51 6.61 -5.95
CA TRP A 162 2.26 6.28 -6.63
C TRP A 162 1.11 7.19 -6.19
N ARG A 163 0.90 7.32 -4.86
CA ARG A 163 -0.18 8.13 -4.29
C ARG A 163 -0.11 9.59 -4.73
N ASP A 164 1.07 10.21 -4.65
CA ASP A 164 1.21 11.66 -4.81
C ASP A 164 1.67 12.09 -6.20
N CYS A 165 2.32 11.21 -6.95
CA CYS A 165 2.90 11.56 -8.24
C CYS A 165 2.26 10.81 -9.42
N PHE A 166 1.61 9.66 -9.24
CA PHE A 166 1.11 8.83 -10.35
C PHE A 166 -0.36 8.42 -10.18
N GLY A 167 -1.22 9.39 -9.83
CA GLY A 167 -2.67 9.23 -9.85
C GLY A 167 -3.27 8.35 -8.73
N GLY A 168 -2.47 7.85 -7.79
CA GLY A 168 -2.97 6.96 -6.73
C GLY A 168 -4.00 7.63 -5.81
N GLU A 169 -3.83 8.91 -5.47
CA GLU A 169 -4.83 9.67 -4.70
C GLU A 169 -6.18 9.72 -5.43
N ASP A 170 -6.17 10.06 -6.72
CA ASP A 170 -7.39 10.16 -7.52
C ASP A 170 -8.08 8.80 -7.63
N ALA A 171 -7.29 7.72 -7.77
CA ALA A 171 -7.81 6.35 -7.78
C ALA A 171 -8.45 5.96 -6.43
N LEU A 172 -7.84 6.34 -5.30
CA LEU A 172 -8.35 6.06 -3.96
C LEU A 172 -9.56 6.93 -3.57
N MET A 173 -9.71 8.10 -4.19
CA MET A 173 -10.76 9.07 -3.87
C MET A 173 -11.95 9.02 -4.84
N LYS A 174 -11.84 8.25 -5.92
CA LYS A 174 -12.91 8.04 -6.88
C LYS A 174 -14.14 7.52 -6.13
N ARG A 175 -15.19 8.34 -6.03
CA ARG A 175 -16.51 7.85 -5.58
C ARG A 175 -16.92 6.77 -6.57
N SER A 176 -17.35 5.62 -6.06
CA SER A 176 -18.10 4.66 -6.85
C SER A 176 -19.29 5.38 -7.48
N SER A 177 -19.14 5.75 -8.75
CA SER A 177 -20.17 6.42 -9.53
C SER A 177 -21.19 5.38 -9.96
N SER A 178 -21.97 4.90 -8.99
CA SER A 178 -23.10 3.99 -9.22
C SER A 178 -24.24 4.29 -8.24
N SER A 179 -24.82 5.49 -8.34
CA SER A 179 -26.23 5.76 -7.95
C SER A 179 -26.72 7.14 -8.38
N SER A 180 -26.42 7.61 -9.60
CA SER A 180 -27.00 8.87 -10.11
C SER A 180 -27.26 8.81 -11.60
N THR A 181 -28.10 7.85 -12.01
CA THR A 181 -28.90 7.93 -13.22
C THR A 181 -30.27 7.33 -12.91
N ASP A 182 -31.05 8.02 -12.08
CA ASP A 182 -32.49 7.78 -11.94
C ASP A 182 -33.26 9.10 -11.76
N ASN A 183 -32.78 10.16 -12.40
CA ASN A 183 -33.52 11.39 -12.63
C ASN A 183 -33.49 11.70 -14.13
N ALA A 184 -34.09 10.82 -14.92
CA ALA A 184 -34.57 11.22 -16.23
C ALA A 184 -35.73 12.22 -16.02
N PRO A 185 -35.73 13.39 -16.67
CA PRO A 185 -36.89 14.27 -16.64
C PRO A 185 -38.11 13.53 -17.19
N ILE A 186 -39.22 13.52 -16.45
CA ILE A 186 -40.52 13.05 -16.94
C ILE A 186 -40.86 13.84 -18.21
N PRO A 187 -41.12 13.18 -19.35
CA PRO A 187 -41.59 13.85 -20.56
C PRO A 187 -42.86 14.65 -20.27
N LYS A 188 -42.88 15.93 -20.63
CA LYS A 188 -44.01 16.86 -20.42
C LYS A 188 -45.19 16.61 -21.38
N ASP A 189 -45.33 15.43 -21.99
CA ASP A 189 -46.34 15.15 -23.02
C ASP A 189 -47.61 14.47 -22.50
N LYS A 190 -47.74 14.29 -21.17
CA LYS A 190 -48.94 13.68 -20.55
C LYS A 190 -49.62 14.57 -19.49
N GLN A 191 -49.55 15.88 -19.63
CA GLN A 191 -50.45 16.80 -18.90
C GLN A 191 -51.41 17.46 -19.87
N SER A 192 -52.64 16.92 -19.90
CA SER A 192 -53.93 17.54 -20.32
C SER A 192 -54.70 16.71 -21.36
N PHE A 193 -55.26 15.59 -20.92
CA PHE A 193 -56.59 15.16 -21.36
C PHE A 193 -57.56 15.47 -20.22
N GLY A 194 -58.62 16.21 -20.53
CA GLY A 194 -59.85 16.28 -19.72
C GLY A 194 -60.02 17.50 -18.82
N ALA A 195 -60.71 18.51 -19.33
CA ALA A 195 -61.91 19.05 -18.68
C ALA A 195 -62.67 19.88 -19.73
N ASP A 196 -63.83 19.36 -20.10
CA ASP A 196 -64.88 20.02 -20.89
C ASP A 196 -65.50 21.18 -20.09
N ASP A 197 -65.89 22.25 -20.80
CA ASP A 197 -67.18 22.98 -20.73
C ASP A 197 -67.08 24.36 -21.43
#